data_AF-A0A7V1IH01-F1
#
_entry.id   AF-A0A7V1IH01-F1
#
_cell.length_a   1.000
_cell.length_b   1.000
_cell.length_c   1.000
_cell.angle_alpha   90.00
_cell.angle_beta   90.00
_cell.angle_gamma   90.00
#
_symmetry.space_group_name_H-M   'P 1'
#
loop_
_entity.id
_entity.type
_entity.pdbx_description
1 polymer ?
#
loop_
_entity_poly.entity_id
_entity_poly.type
_entity_poly.pdbx_seq_one_letter_code
_entity_poly.pdbx_strand_id
1 'polypeptide(L)'
;MVIRWKDGGGNEEAMVFLDDFYIGRGADCRVRFYDPLVSRRHARVYRDGDLWRIEDLGSRNGTLLGEKKIEEAVLGEKNEIRVNEAGPVLHLDPIPAGAETRAALSTIAPGRTVAHVRATPGSPDA
;
A
#
# COMPACT_ATOMS: atom_id res chain seq x y z
N MET A 1 -2.43 0.10 -10.79
CA MET A 1 -2.02 0.79 -9.56
C MET A 1 -0.53 0.58 -9.36
N VAL A 2 0.26 1.65 -9.21
CA VAL A 2 1.64 1.55 -8.70
C VAL A 2 1.59 1.71 -7.19
N ILE A 3 2.29 0.85 -6.48
CA ILE A 3 2.66 1.06 -5.08
C ILE A 3 4.15 1.34 -5.03
N ARG A 4 4.53 2.35 -4.25
CA ARG A 4 5.92 2.63 -3.90
C ARG A 4 6.09 2.68 -2.39
N TRP A 5 7.22 2.22 -1.89
CA TRP A 5 7.56 2.28 -0.47
C TRP A 5 9.07 2.34 -0.30
N LYS A 6 9.54 2.71 0.90
CA LYS A 6 10.95 2.59 1.25
C LYS A 6 11.19 1.29 2.01
N ASP A 7 12.22 0.54 1.62
CA ASP A 7 12.66 -0.63 2.37
C ASP A 7 13.39 -0.25 3.67
N GLY A 8 13.78 -1.25 4.47
CA GLY A 8 14.52 -1.02 5.71
C GLY A 8 15.91 -0.40 5.54
N GLY A 9 16.47 -0.39 4.32
CA GLY A 9 17.72 0.27 3.94
C GLY A 9 17.53 1.67 3.36
N GLY A 10 16.29 2.15 3.23
CA GLY A 10 15.95 3.44 2.63
C GLY A 10 15.85 3.44 1.11
N ASN A 11 15.99 2.29 0.45
CA ASN A 11 15.82 2.18 -1.01
C ASN A 11 14.34 2.28 -1.38
N GLU A 12 14.06 2.95 -2.50
CA GLU A 12 12.71 3.03 -3.04
C GLU A 12 12.37 1.77 -3.84
N GLU A 13 11.38 1.04 -3.35
CA GLU A 13 10.82 -0.15 -3.99
C GLU A 13 9.48 0.19 -4.64
N ALA A 14 9.15 -0.48 -5.74
CA ALA A 14 7.89 -0.29 -6.43
C ALA A 14 7.33 -1.59 -7.01
N MET A 15 6.00 -1.74 -6.98
CA MET A 15 5.28 -2.85 -7.62
C MET A 15 4.00 -2.36 -8.28
N VAL A 16 3.61 -3.03 -9.37
CA VAL A 16 2.38 -2.71 -10.10
C VAL A 16 1.30 -3.77 -9.85
N PHE A 17 0.16 -3.36 -9.33
CA PHE A 17 -1.03 -4.21 -9.17
C PHE A 17 -2.07 -3.85 -10.24
N LEU A 18 -2.61 -4.89 -10.88
CA LEU A 18 -3.64 -4.76 -11.92
C LEU A 18 -5.04 -5.13 -11.41
N ASP A 19 -5.08 -5.92 -10.35
CA ASP A 19 -6.28 -6.44 -9.69
C ASP A 19 -6.30 -6.04 -8.21
N ASP A 20 -7.44 -6.28 -7.56
CA ASP A 20 -7.65 -6.01 -6.14
C ASP A 20 -6.62 -6.75 -5.28
N PHE A 21 -6.21 -6.11 -4.19
CA PHE A 21 -5.27 -6.71 -3.27
C PHE A 21 -5.52 -6.26 -1.84
N TYR A 22 -5.02 -7.07 -0.91
CA TYR A 22 -5.06 -6.77 0.51
C TYR A 22 -3.71 -6.27 1.01
N ILE A 23 -3.80 -5.30 1.91
CA ILE A 23 -2.72 -4.77 2.71
C ILE A 23 -2.89 -5.29 4.14
N GLY A 24 -1.83 -5.83 4.74
CA GLY A 24 -1.87 -6.34 6.10
C GLY A 24 -0.69 -7.24 6.43
N ARG A 25 -0.67 -7.87 7.61
CA ARG A 25 0.38 -8.84 7.96
C ARG A 25 0.04 -10.30 7.59
N GLY A 26 -1.16 -10.53 7.06
CA GLY A 26 -1.70 -11.85 6.76
C GLY A 26 -0.99 -12.55 5.60
N ALA A 27 -1.11 -13.88 5.56
CA ALA A 27 -0.54 -14.69 4.48
C ALA A 27 -1.22 -14.42 3.12
N ASP A 28 -2.45 -13.93 3.17
CA ASP A 28 -3.30 -13.61 2.03
C ASP A 28 -3.14 -12.16 1.53
N CYS A 29 -2.34 -11.33 2.22
CA CYS A 29 -2.02 -9.98 1.79
C CYS A 29 -0.89 -9.97 0.77
N ARG A 30 -1.09 -9.25 -0.34
CA ARG A 30 -0.05 -9.03 -1.34
C ARG A 30 0.91 -7.91 -0.96
N VAL A 31 0.45 -6.96 -0.15
CA VAL A 31 1.31 -5.98 0.51
C VAL A 31 1.40 -6.37 1.97
N ARG A 32 2.51 -7.05 2.31
CA ARG A 32 2.69 -7.67 3.62
C ARG A 32 3.57 -6.84 4.53
N PHE A 33 3.03 -6.53 5.70
CA PHE A 33 3.75 -5.88 6.78
C PHE A 33 4.26 -6.89 7.80
N TYR A 34 5.48 -6.66 8.31
CA TYR A 34 6.07 -7.44 9.41
C TYR A 34 5.97 -6.70 10.75
N ASP A 35 4.82 -6.08 10.99
CA ASP A 35 4.57 -5.27 12.17
C ASP A 35 3.36 -5.84 12.94
N PRO A 36 3.50 -6.15 14.26
CA PRO A 36 2.40 -6.66 15.07
C PRO A 36 1.24 -5.66 15.24
N LEU A 37 1.49 -4.37 15.04
CA LEU A 37 0.48 -3.30 15.06
C LEU A 37 -0.39 -3.31 13.78
N VAL A 38 0.02 -4.04 12.74
CA VAL A 38 -0.76 -4.16 11.52
C VAL A 38 -1.70 -5.37 11.61
N SER A 39 -2.98 -5.18 11.27
CA SER A 39 -3.96 -6.25 11.27
C SER A 39 -3.67 -7.28 10.16
N ARG A 40 -4.14 -8.52 10.33
CA ARG A 40 -3.92 -9.59 9.33
C ARG A 40 -4.46 -9.17 7.97
N ARG A 41 -5.71 -8.70 7.94
CA ARG A 41 -6.29 -7.93 6.85
C ARG A 41 -6.51 -6.53 7.42
N HIS A 42 -5.72 -5.57 6.97
CA HIS A 42 -5.78 -4.21 7.49
C HIS A 42 -6.63 -3.33 6.57
N ALA A 43 -6.28 -3.31 5.29
CA ALA A 43 -7.01 -2.57 4.28
C ALA A 43 -7.14 -3.39 3.00
N ARG A 44 -8.16 -3.07 2.20
CA ARG A 44 -8.33 -3.56 0.84
C ARG A 44 -8.15 -2.40 -0.11
N VAL A 45 -7.40 -2.62 -1.17
CA VAL A 45 -7.38 -1.73 -2.32
C VAL A 45 -8.08 -2.45 -3.46
N TYR A 46 -9.09 -1.81 -4.02
CA TYR A 46 -9.94 -2.42 -5.02
C TYR A 46 -10.35 -1.41 -6.09
N ARG A 47 -10.74 -1.93 -7.25
CA ARG A 47 -11.23 -1.10 -8.35
C ARG A 47 -12.75 -1.03 -8.33
N ASP A 48 -13.27 0.19 -8.34
CA ASP A 48 -14.70 0.50 -8.45
C ASP A 48 -14.92 1.29 -9.74
N GLY A 49 -15.35 0.59 -10.79
CA GLY A 49 -15.41 1.13 -12.15
C GLY A 49 -14.02 1.56 -12.66
N ASP A 50 -13.86 2.85 -12.93
CA ASP A 50 -12.59 3.42 -13.40
C ASP A 50 -11.71 3.98 -12.28
N LEU A 51 -12.21 3.98 -11.04
CA LEU A 51 -11.52 4.52 -9.89
C LEU A 51 -10.93 3.42 -9.02
N TRP A 52 -9.80 3.72 -8.41
CA TRP A 52 -9.24 2.89 -7.35
C TRP A 52 -9.71 3.42 -6.01
N ARG A 53 -10.07 2.52 -5.11
CA ARG A 53 -10.52 2.83 -3.75
C ARG A 53 -9.67 2.07 -2.74
N ILE A 54 -9.56 2.63 -1.55
CA ILE A 54 -8.99 1.97 -0.38
C ILE A 54 -10.05 1.95 0.73
N GLU A 55 -10.18 0.80 1.38
CA GLU A 55 -11.12 0.55 2.47
C GLU A 55 -10.36 -0.06 3.66
N ASP A 56 -10.56 0.49 4.86
CA ASP A 56 -10.11 -0.09 6.12
C ASP A 56 -11.05 -1.24 6.53
N LEU A 57 -10.49 -2.40 6.86
CA LEU A 57 -11.26 -3.61 7.16
C LEU A 57 -11.50 -3.79 8.67
N GLY A 58 -11.76 -2.70 9.38
CA GLY A 58 -11.91 -2.69 10.84
C GLY A 58 -10.57 -2.94 11.54
N SER A 59 -9.51 -2.32 11.03
CA SER A 59 -8.18 -2.51 11.54
C SER A 59 -8.03 -1.91 12.95
N ARG A 60 -7.16 -2.49 13.77
CA ARG A 60 -6.97 -2.02 15.15
C ARG A 60 -6.48 -0.57 15.27
N ASN A 61 -5.63 -0.13 14.35
CA ASN A 61 -4.98 1.19 14.41
C ASN A 61 -5.57 2.20 13.41
N GLY A 62 -6.40 1.74 12.49
CA GLY A 62 -6.96 2.51 11.39
C GLY A 62 -5.98 2.69 10.23
N THR A 63 -6.55 2.94 9.06
CA THR A 63 -5.82 3.35 7.86
C THR A 63 -5.81 4.88 7.75
N LEU A 64 -4.65 5.47 7.51
CA LEU A 64 -4.48 6.90 7.28
C LEU A 64 -4.21 7.19 5.81
N LEU A 65 -4.90 8.18 5.25
CA LEU A 65 -4.61 8.81 3.98
C LEU A 65 -4.06 10.23 4.26
N GLY A 66 -2.77 10.41 4.04
CA GLY A 66 -2.01 11.55 4.55
C GLY A 66 -2.08 11.58 6.08
N GLU A 67 -2.70 12.63 6.61
CA GLU A 67 -2.87 12.83 8.06
C GLU A 67 -4.26 12.41 8.56
N LYS A 68 -5.17 11.98 7.66
CA LYS A 68 -6.57 11.70 7.99
C LYS A 68 -6.83 10.20 8.08
N LYS A 69 -7.42 9.74 9.19
CA LYS A 69 -7.99 8.37 9.28
C LYS A 69 -9.22 8.23 8.39
N ILE A 70 -9.26 7.12 7.65
CA ILE A 70 -10.33 6.80 6.71
C ILE A 70 -10.95 5.44 7.04
N GLU A 71 -12.25 5.31 6.79
CA GLU A 71 -12.90 4.01 6.64
C GLU A 71 -12.87 3.60 5.16
N GLU A 72 -13.09 4.56 4.26
CA GLU A 72 -12.95 4.38 2.82
C GLU A 72 -12.54 5.70 2.15
N ALA A 73 -11.74 5.62 1.07
CA ALA A 73 -11.42 6.76 0.23
C ALA A 73 -11.19 6.38 -1.24
N VAL A 74 -11.46 7.32 -2.15
CA VAL A 74 -11.02 7.25 -3.55
C VAL A 74 -9.55 7.65 -3.61
N LEU A 75 -8.74 6.85 -4.31
CA LEU A 75 -7.33 7.12 -4.55
C LEU A 75 -7.21 8.06 -5.76
N GLY A 76 -6.65 9.25 -5.53
CA GLY A 76 -6.34 10.26 -6.55
C GLY A 76 -4.88 10.20 -7.00
N GLU A 77 -4.25 11.32 -7.27
CA GLU A 77 -2.81 11.38 -7.54
C GLU A 77 -2.03 11.58 -6.23
N LYS A 78 -0.93 10.85 -6.03
CA LYS A 78 -0.03 10.97 -4.86
C LYS A 78 -0.70 10.66 -3.52
N ASN A 79 -1.30 9.48 -3.39
CA ASN A 79 -1.92 9.07 -2.14
C ASN A 79 -0.88 8.51 -1.18
N GLU A 80 -0.67 9.19 -0.06
CA GLU A 80 0.16 8.70 1.04
C GLU A 80 -0.69 7.84 1.98
N ILE A 81 -0.38 6.55 2.11
CA ILE A 81 -1.10 5.61 2.96
C ILE A 81 -0.20 5.12 4.09
N ARG A 82 -0.73 5.17 5.31
CA ARG A 82 -0.12 4.55 6.50
C ARG A 82 -1.12 3.63 7.19
N VAL A 83 -0.64 2.51 7.70
CA VAL A 83 -1.45 1.49 8.43
C VAL A 83 -1.24 1.56 9.95
N ASN A 84 -0.45 2.52 10.40
CA ASN A 84 -0.18 2.90 11.77
C ASN A 84 0.54 4.25 11.74
N GLU A 85 0.42 5.03 12.81
CA GLU A 85 0.96 6.40 12.87
C GLU A 85 2.49 6.44 12.71
N ALA A 86 3.19 5.46 13.28
CA ALA A 86 4.64 5.37 13.29
C ALA A 86 5.24 4.41 12.25
N GLY A 87 4.44 3.83 11.36
CA GLY A 87 4.97 2.86 10.39
C GLY A 87 5.29 3.44 9.03
N PRO A 88 5.66 2.54 8.09
CA PRO A 88 6.18 2.97 6.82
C PRO A 88 5.08 3.55 5.94
N VAL A 89 5.51 4.51 5.14
CA VAL A 89 4.67 5.22 4.19
C VAL A 89 4.59 4.44 2.88
N LEU A 90 3.36 4.21 2.42
CA LEU A 90 3.09 3.68 1.08
C LEU A 90 2.57 4.81 0.19
N HIS A 91 3.12 4.94 -1.01
CA HIS A 91 2.56 5.82 -2.04
C HIS A 91 1.77 4.97 -3.03
N LEU A 92 0.47 5.22 -3.13
CA LEU A 92 -0.45 4.54 -4.03
C LEU A 92 -0.83 5.49 -5.15
N ASP A 93 -0.41 5.18 -6.38
CA ASP A 93 -0.71 5.99 -7.56
C ASP A 93 -1.50 5.15 -8.57
N PRO A 94 -2.81 5.44 -8.77
CA PRO A 94 -3.59 4.82 -9.82
C PRO A 94 -3.00 5.21 -11.17
N ILE A 95 -2.74 4.21 -11.99
CA ILE A 95 -2.29 4.43 -13.37
C ILE A 95 -3.54 4.44 -14.22
N PRO A 96 -3.79 5.50 -15.01
CA PRO A 96 -4.89 5.50 -15.95
C PRO A 96 -4.73 4.38 -16.97
N ALA A 97 -5.87 3.87 -17.46
CA ALA A 97 -5.88 2.83 -18.46
C ALA A 97 -5.25 3.34 -19.77
N GLY A 98 -4.30 2.58 -20.34
CA GLY A 98 -3.68 2.92 -21.63
C GLY A 98 -2.16 2.76 -21.65
N ALA A 99 -1.48 3.66 -22.39
CA ALA A 99 -0.04 3.59 -22.64
C ALA A 99 0.80 3.61 -21.34
N GLU A 100 0.34 4.35 -20.33
CA GLU A 100 1.02 4.46 -19.03
C GLU A 100 1.03 3.13 -18.26
N THR A 101 -0.05 2.35 -18.35
CA THR A 101 -0.10 1.01 -17.75
C THR A 101 0.94 0.09 -18.41
N ARG A 102 1.07 0.12 -19.74
CA ARG A 102 2.07 -0.68 -20.47
C ARG A 102 3.51 -0.24 -20.16
N ALA A 103 3.74 1.07 -20.03
CA ALA A 103 5.03 1.61 -19.64
C ALA A 103 5.41 1.19 -18.21
N ALA A 104 4.48 1.28 -17.26
CA ALA A 104 4.70 0.84 -15.89
C ALA A 104 5.00 -0.67 -15.81
N LEU A 105 4.24 -1.50 -16.53
CA LEU A 105 4.46 -2.95 -16.57
C LEU A 105 5.80 -3.35 -17.25
N SER A 106 6.37 -2.48 -18.09
CA SER A 106 7.67 -2.71 -18.73
C SER A 106 8.86 -2.37 -17.83
N THR A 107 8.64 -1.57 -16.78
CA THR A 107 9.72 -0.98 -15.97
C THR A 107 9.63 -1.37 -14.49
N ILE A 108 8.43 -1.69 -14.00
CA ILE A 108 8.17 -2.06 -12.61
C ILE A 108 7.70 -3.51 -12.56
N ALA A 109 8.23 -4.26 -11.61
CA ALA A 109 7.86 -5.66 -11.43
C ALA A 109 6.34 -5.79 -11.23
N PRO A 110 5.67 -6.68 -11.98
CA PRO A 110 4.26 -6.96 -11.76
C PRO A 110 4.07 -7.55 -10.36
N GLY A 111 3.00 -7.15 -9.69
CA GLY A 111 2.56 -7.53 -8.34
C GLY A 111 2.16 -9.00 -8.18
N ARG A 112 2.76 -9.90 -8.96
CA ARG A 112 2.62 -11.36 -8.85
C ARG A 112 3.36 -11.91 -7.62
N THR A 113 4.29 -11.15 -7.07
CA THR A 113 5.02 -11.44 -5.83
C THR A 113 4.47 -10.61 -4.66
N VAL A 114 4.71 -11.06 -3.44
CA VAL A 114 4.32 -10.32 -2.22
C VAL A 114 5.30 -9.17 -1.99
N ALA A 115 4.79 -7.94 -1.91
CA ALA A 115 5.55 -6.76 -1.47
C ALA A 115 5.78 -6.87 0.04
N HIS A 116 7.03 -7.05 0.45
CA HIS A 116 7.42 -7.12 1.85
C HIS A 116 7.77 -5.72 2.36
N VAL A 117 6.83 -5.09 3.07
CA VAL A 117 7.01 -3.78 3.66
C VAL A 117 7.52 -3.96 5.08
N ARG A 118 8.77 -3.56 5.30
CA ARG A 118 9.36 -3.52 6.64
C ARG A 118 9.29 -2.09 7.15
N ALA A 119 9.05 -1.94 8.45
CA ALA A 119 9.31 -0.65 9.07
C ALA A 119 10.79 -0.31 8.87
N THR A 120 11.08 0.90 8.39
CA THR A 120 12.41 1.48 8.54
C THR A 120 12.70 1.51 10.04
N PRO A 121 13.85 1.01 10.52
CA PRO A 121 14.23 1.15 11.92
C PRO A 121 14.50 2.64 12.20
N GLY A 122 13.44 3.38 12.46
CA GLY A 122 13.44 4.79 12.81
C GLY A 122 13.19 4.93 14.31
N SER A 123 14.30 4.89 15.06
CA SER A 123 14.44 5.19 16.49
C SER A 123 13.99 4.10 17.46
N PRO A 124 14.93 3.50 18.24
CA PRO A 124 14.57 2.69 19.39
C PRO A 124 13.96 3.60 20.45
N ASP A 125 12.75 3.27 20.90
CA ASP A 125 12.36 3.61 22.26
C ASP A 125 13.28 2.77 23.18
N ALA A 126 14.30 3.42 23.73
CA ALA A 126 15.17 2.94 24.80
C ALA A 126 15.26 4.02 25.88
#